data_AF-A0AAW0JQM7-F1
#
_entry.id   AF-A0AAW0JQM7-F1
#
_cell.length_a   1.000
_cell.length_b   1.000
_cell.length_c   1.000
_cell.angle_alpha   90.00
_cell.angle_beta   90.00
_cell.angle_gamma   90.00
#
_symmetry.space_group_name_H-M   'P 1'
#
loop_
_entity.id
_entity.type
_entity.pdbx_description
1 polymer ?
#
loop_
_entity_poly.entity_id
_entity_poly.type
_entity_poly.pdbx_seq_one_letter_code
_entity_poly.pdbx_strand_id
1 'polypeptide(L)'
;MRKICVSKLLSAKRVQSFSRIREEVVNNLVESISLSEGVPINLSEKIFFSTYCTAFRAAIGKKCKYEEEFISLIKEMFTLGGAFDLPDFFPSLKFLGFLTGIKPA
;
A
#
# COMPACT_ATOMS: atom_id res chain seq x y z
N MET A 1 -9.49 -9.83 -16.33
CA MET A 1 -8.94 -9.63 -14.98
C MET A 1 -9.92 -9.92 -13.85
N ARG A 2 -11.10 -9.28 -13.78
CA ARG A 2 -12.05 -9.40 -12.67
C ARG A 2 -12.32 -10.84 -12.19
N LYS A 3 -12.62 -11.77 -13.10
CA LYS A 3 -12.92 -13.17 -12.75
C LYS A 3 -11.77 -13.84 -12.00
N ILE A 4 -10.52 -13.61 -12.42
CA ILE A 4 -9.33 -14.20 -11.80
C ILE A 4 -9.11 -13.60 -10.41
N CYS A 5 -9.20 -12.27 -10.28
CA CYS A 5 -9.03 -11.61 -8.99
C CYS A 5 -10.04 -12.13 -7.96
N VAL A 6 -11.33 -12.15 -8.30
CA VAL A 6 -12.39 -12.54 -7.35
C VAL A 6 -12.36 -14.04 -7.04
N SER A 7 -12.21 -14.90 -8.04
CA SER A 7 -12.33 -16.35 -7.82
C SER A 7 -11.04 -17.04 -7.39
N LYS A 8 -9.87 -16.48 -7.70
CA LYS A 8 -8.57 -17.11 -7.44
C LYS A 8 -7.74 -16.35 -6.42
N LEU A 9 -7.52 -15.05 -6.64
CA LEU A 9 -6.56 -14.27 -5.85
C LEU A 9 -7.14 -13.78 -4.51
N LEU A 10 -8.40 -13.35 -4.53
CA LEU A 10 -9.10 -12.71 -3.40
C LEU A 10 -10.36 -13.48 -3.00
N SER A 11 -10.43 -14.78 -3.31
CA SER A 11 -11.51 -15.62 -2.79
C SER A 11 -11.40 -15.74 -1.27
N ALA A 12 -12.52 -15.96 -0.57
CA ALA A 12 -12.53 -16.10 0.89
C ALA A 12 -11.51 -17.16 1.37
N LYS A 13 -11.45 -18.31 0.68
CA LYS A 13 -10.47 -19.37 0.95
C LYS A 13 -9.02 -18.88 0.82
N ARG A 14 -8.70 -18.12 -0.23
CA ARG A 14 -7.35 -17.58 -0.45
C ARG A 14 -7.00 -16.51 0.58
N VAL A 15 -7.93 -15.61 0.89
CA VAL A 15 -7.74 -14.56 1.90
C VAL A 15 -7.52 -15.15 3.30
N GLN A 16 -8.26 -16.20 3.64
CA GLN A 16 -8.08 -16.95 4.90
C GLN A 16 -6.73 -17.64 4.96
N SER A 17 -6.21 -18.16 3.83
CA SER A 17 -4.87 -18.79 3.81
C SER A 17 -3.72 -17.84 4.18
N PHE A 18 -3.94 -16.52 4.12
CA PHE A 18 -2.99 -15.51 4.57
C PHE A 18 -3.12 -15.14 6.07
N SER A 19 -3.88 -15.89 6.88
CA SER A 19 -4.08 -15.57 8.31
C SER A 19 -2.75 -15.50 9.06
N ARG A 20 -1.84 -16.45 8.84
CA ARG A 20 -0.52 -16.48 9.47
C ARG A 20 0.32 -15.23 9.18
N ILE A 21 0.25 -14.73 7.94
CA ILE A 21 0.95 -13.50 7.55
C ILE A 21 0.39 -12.31 8.34
N ARG A 22 -0.95 -12.22 8.46
CA ARG A 22 -1.59 -11.15 9.23
C ARG A 22 -1.26 -11.24 10.72
N GLU A 23 -1.32 -12.44 11.29
CA GLU A 23 -0.98 -12.68 12.70
C GLU A 23 0.46 -12.25 12.99
N GLU A 24 1.43 -12.66 12.17
CA GLU A 24 2.83 -12.26 12.33
C GLU A 24 3.01 -10.74 12.23
N VAL A 25 2.44 -10.10 11.20
CA VAL A 25 2.58 -8.66 10.99
C VAL A 25 1.90 -7.85 12.10
N VAL A 26 0.73 -8.29 12.58
CA VAL A 26 0.00 -7.62 13.66
C VAL A 26 0.70 -7.82 15.00
N ASN A 27 1.25 -9.00 15.28
CA ASN A 27 2.04 -9.23 16.49
C ASN A 27 3.25 -8.29 16.56
N ASN A 28 3.98 -8.14 15.45
CA ASN A 28 5.11 -7.20 15.37
C ASN A 28 4.66 -5.73 15.57
N LEU A 29 3.47 -5.37 15.08
CA LEU A 29 2.90 -4.04 15.31
C LEU A 29 2.59 -3.81 16.79
N VAL A 30 1.93 -4.77 17.44
CA VAL A 30 1.59 -4.70 18.88
C VAL A 30 2.87 -4.61 19.71
N GLU A 31 3.87 -5.44 19.43
CA GLU A 31 5.17 -5.40 20.10
C GLU A 31 5.85 -4.03 19.93
N SER A 32 5.86 -3.48 18.70
CA SER A 32 6.42 -2.15 18.44
C SER A 32 5.70 -1.04 19.22
N ILE A 33 4.38 -1.15 19.39
CA ILE A 33 3.59 -0.20 20.18
C ILE A 33 3.90 -0.37 21.67
N SER A 34 3.95 -1.59 22.19
CA SER A 34 4.25 -1.84 23.61
C SER A 34 5.64 -1.35 24.01
N LEU A 35 6.61 -1.40 23.08
CA LEU A 35 7.97 -0.88 23.31
C LEU A 35 8.06 0.66 23.25
N SER A 36 7.00 1.35 22.81
CA SER A 36 6.95 2.81 22.68
C SER A 36 6.31 3.51 23.89
N GLU A 37 6.30 2.86 25.06
CA GLU A 37 5.67 3.41 26.27
C GLU A 37 6.23 4.79 26.64
N GLY A 38 5.33 5.74 26.90
CA GLY A 38 5.69 7.11 27.25
C GLY A 38 6.18 7.98 26.08
N VAL A 39 6.27 7.45 24.85
CA VAL A 39 6.71 8.20 23.66
C VAL A 39 5.53 8.38 22.69
N PRO A 40 5.26 9.60 22.20
CA PRO A 40 4.27 9.81 21.15
C PRO A 40 4.62 9.01 19.89
N ILE A 41 3.65 8.26 19.36
CA ILE A 41 3.82 7.48 18.14
C ILE A 41 2.90 7.98 17.01
N ASN A 42 3.39 7.89 15.78
CA ASN A 42 2.55 8.03 14.60
C ASN A 42 1.86 6.69 14.30
N LEU A 43 0.66 6.50 14.86
CA LEU A 43 -0.10 5.27 14.68
C LEU A 43 -0.51 5.03 13.22
N SER A 44 -0.86 6.09 12.49
CA SER A 44 -1.20 6.00 11.06
C SER A 44 -0.05 5.41 10.27
N GLU A 45 1.16 5.92 10.45
CA GLU A 45 2.35 5.39 9.77
C GLU A 45 2.58 3.90 10.06
N LYS A 46 2.47 3.49 11.33
CA LYS A 46 2.64 2.09 11.73
C LYS A 46 1.58 1.18 11.11
N ILE A 47 0.31 1.59 11.09
CA ILE A 47 -0.79 0.82 10.47
C ILE A 47 -0.60 0.71 8.95
N PHE A 48 -0.24 1.81 8.28
CA PHE A 48 0.03 1.78 6.84
C PHE A 48 1.19 0.86 6.50
N PHE A 49 2.29 0.94 7.25
CA PHE A 49 3.44 0.04 7.09
C PHE A 49 3.02 -1.44 7.22
N SER A 50 2.29 -1.81 8.28
CA SER A 50 1.77 -3.17 8.47
C SER A 50 0.86 -3.62 7.32
N THR A 51 0.04 -2.71 6.77
CA THR A 51 -0.82 -3.00 5.62
C THR A 51 0.01 -3.30 4.37
N TYR A 52 1.03 -2.49 4.09
CA TYR A 52 1.91 -2.69 2.94
C TYR A 52 2.74 -3.98 3.06
N CYS A 53 3.29 -4.28 4.24
CA CYS A 53 3.95 -5.56 4.51
C CYS A 53 3.02 -6.76 4.25
N THR A 54 1.77 -6.68 4.73
CA THR A 54 0.78 -7.76 4.52
C THR A 54 0.49 -7.95 3.03
N ALA A 55 0.25 -6.87 2.29
CA ALA A 55 -0.02 -6.92 0.85
C ALA A 55 1.19 -7.47 0.06
N PHE A 56 2.40 -7.00 0.38
CA PHE A 56 3.64 -7.46 -0.23
C PHE A 56 3.83 -8.97 -0.02
N ARG A 57 3.71 -9.44 1.22
CA ARG A 57 3.86 -10.86 1.54
C ARG A 57 2.76 -11.73 0.95
N ALA A 58 1.52 -11.22 0.85
CA ALA A 58 0.44 -11.93 0.18
C ALA A 58 0.69 -12.08 -1.34
N ALA A 59 1.35 -11.09 -1.97
CA ALA A 59 1.67 -11.10 -3.39
C ALA A 59 2.94 -11.91 -3.73
N ILE A 60 4.02 -11.72 -2.96
CA ILE A 60 5.36 -12.29 -3.22
C ILE A 60 5.60 -13.60 -2.46
N GLY A 61 4.82 -13.86 -1.40
CA GLY A 61 4.82 -15.11 -0.64
C GLY A 61 5.80 -15.18 0.53
N LYS A 62 6.88 -14.38 0.53
CA LYS A 62 7.85 -14.33 1.65
C LYS A 62 8.49 -12.96 1.81
N LYS A 63 9.05 -12.71 2.99
CA LYS A 63 9.94 -11.58 3.22
C LYS A 63 11.15 -11.68 2.28
N CYS A 64 11.50 -10.59 1.61
CA CYS A 64 12.67 -10.51 0.77
C CYS A 64 13.25 -9.09 0.78
N LYS A 65 14.43 -8.93 0.18
CA LYS A 65 15.17 -7.66 0.18
C LYS A 65 14.45 -6.47 -0.48
N TYR A 66 13.37 -6.73 -1.23
CA TYR A 66 12.61 -5.71 -1.95
C TYR A 66 11.39 -5.20 -1.17
N GLU A 67 11.12 -5.68 0.05
CA GLU A 67 9.95 -5.25 0.83
C GLU A 67 9.98 -3.74 1.11
N GLU A 68 11.13 -3.20 1.50
CA GLU A 68 11.28 -1.77 1.78
C GLU A 68 11.16 -0.91 0.52
N GLU A 69 11.78 -1.34 -0.59
CA GLU A 69 11.68 -0.67 -1.88
C GLU A 69 10.22 -0.64 -2.38
N PHE A 70 9.51 -1.77 -2.26
CA PHE A 70 8.10 -1.84 -2.59
C PHE A 70 7.26 -0.88 -1.74
N ILE A 71 7.50 -0.81 -0.42
CA ILE A 71 6.79 0.11 0.46
C ILE A 71 7.06 1.56 0.07
N SER A 72 8.31 1.90 -0.29
CA SER A 72 8.67 3.23 -0.77
C SER A 72 7.91 3.59 -2.05
N LEU A 73 7.90 2.69 -3.04
CA LEU A 73 7.19 2.88 -4.30
C LEU A 73 5.68 3.05 -4.10
N ILE A 74 5.07 2.30 -3.20
CA ILE A 74 3.63 2.43 -2.89
C ILE A 74 3.34 3.78 -2.22
N LYS A 75 4.18 4.24 -1.29
CA LYS A 75 4.04 5.58 -0.68
C LYS A 75 4.12 6.69 -1.73
N GLU A 76 5.08 6.59 -2.66
CA GLU A 76 5.22 7.52 -3.78
C GLU A 76 4.00 7.48 -4.71
N MET A 77 3.53 6.28 -5.06
CA MET A 77 2.32 6.08 -5.87
C MET A 77 1.09 6.75 -5.23
N PHE A 78 0.88 6.62 -3.92
CA PHE A 78 -0.25 7.29 -3.25
C PHE A 78 -0.07 8.81 -3.17
N THR A 79 1.17 9.29 -3.08
CA THR A 79 1.45 10.73 -3.10
C THR A 79 1.12 11.32 -4.48
N LEU A 80 1.49 10.62 -5.56
CA LEU A 80 1.22 11.05 -6.93
C LEU A 80 -0.25 10.85 -7.32
N GLY A 81 -0.85 9.71 -6.95
CA GLY A 81 -2.23 9.35 -7.29
C GLY A 81 -3.29 10.00 -6.41
N GLY A 82 -2.92 10.46 -5.22
CA GLY A 82 -3.77 11.28 -4.34
C GLY A 82 -3.74 12.77 -4.70
N ALA A 83 -2.83 13.19 -5.58
CA ALA A 83 -2.81 14.54 -6.11
C ALA A 83 -4.00 14.74 -7.06
N PHE A 84 -4.64 15.89 -6.92
CA PHE A 84 -5.77 16.30 -7.74
C PHE A 84 -5.36 16.38 -9.22
N ASP A 85 -5.82 15.46 -10.07
CA ASP A 85 -5.64 15.60 -11.52
C ASP A 85 -6.66 16.63 -12.04
N LEU A 86 -6.30 17.92 -11.98
CA LEU A 86 -7.09 19.07 -12.49
C LEU A 86 -7.75 18.80 -13.86
N PRO A 87 -7.03 18.21 -14.84
CA PRO A 87 -7.58 17.72 -16.11
C PRO A 87 -8.83 16.82 -16.04
N ASP A 88 -9.02 16.04 -14.96
CA ASP A 88 -10.17 15.15 -14.81
C ASP A 88 -11.45 15.91 -14.46
N PHE A 89 -11.33 17.07 -13.80
CA PHE A 89 -12.46 17.94 -13.45
C PHE A 89 -12.69 19.06 -14.47
N PHE A 90 -11.61 19.54 -15.08
CA PHE A 90 -11.63 20.62 -16.06
C PHE A 90 -10.97 20.13 -17.36
N PRO A 91 -11.75 19.50 -18.26
CA PRO A 91 -11.21 18.96 -19.50
C PRO A 91 -10.52 20.01 -20.39
N SER A 92 -10.87 21.29 -20.25
CA SER A 92 -10.21 22.41 -20.93
C SER A 92 -8.78 22.67 -20.44
N LEU A 93 -8.43 22.23 -19.23
CA LEU A 93 -7.09 22.38 -18.63
C LEU A 93 -6.19 21.16 -18.82
N LYS A 94 -6.56 20.23 -19.72
CA LYS A 94 -5.75 19.03 -20.04
C LYS A 94 -4.30 19.35 -20.43
N PHE A 95 -4.04 20.52 -21.01
CA PHE A 95 -2.69 20.95 -21.38
C PHE A 95 -1.74 21.09 -20.17
N LEU A 96 -2.28 21.36 -18.98
CA LEU A 96 -1.48 21.48 -17.75
C LEU A 96 -0.77 20.17 -17.41
N GLY A 97 -1.34 19.01 -17.74
CA GLY A 97 -0.70 17.72 -17.50
C GLY A 97 0.64 17.56 -18.24
N PHE A 98 0.80 18.22 -19.39
CA PHE A 98 2.08 18.26 -20.12
C PHE A 98 3.06 19.27 -19.52
N LEU A 99 2.57 20.37 -18.94
CA LEU A 99 3.41 21.39 -18.29
C LEU A 99 3.90 20.95 -16.91
N THR A 100 3.09 20.18 -16.17
CA THR A 100 3.43 19.69 -14.83
C THR A 100 4.25 18.40 -14.86
N GLY A 101 4.47 17.80 -16.04
CA GLY A 101 5.19 16.53 -16.19
C GLY A 101 4.41 15.30 -15.74
N ILE A 102 3.11 15.44 -15.44
CA ILE A 102 2.22 14.33 -15.06
C ILE A 102 1.92 13.44 -16.28
N LYS A 103 1.92 14.02 -17.49
CA LYS A 103 1.76 13.29 -18.76
C LYS A 103 3.04 13.44 -19.60
N PRO A 104 3.58 12.33 -20.13
CA PRO A 104 4.71 12.40 -21.07
C PRO A 104 4.30 13.15 -22.34
N ALA A 105 5.26 13.89 -22.91
CA ALA A 105 5.11 14.67 -24.15
C ALA A 105 4.85 13.79 -25.38
#